data_AF-A0A0P7AT35-F1
#
_entry.id   AF-A0A0P7AT35-F1
#
_cell.length_a   1.000
_cell.length_b   1.000
_cell.length_c   1.000
_cell.angle_alpha   90.00
_cell.angle_beta   90.00
_cell.angle_gamma   90.00
#
_symmetry.space_group_name_H-M   'P 1'
#
loop_
_entity.id
_entity.type
_entity.pdbx_description
1 polymer ?
#
loop_
_entity_poly.entity_id
_entity_poly.type
_entity_poly.pdbx_seq_one_letter_code
_entity_poly.pdbx_strand_id
1 'polypeptide(L)' 'MKNLSIVDKGESNTKYALAIESYKNPDALLFKGTTKHQLKATVCGSCGHTTFSVANHQELWQNHQKK' A
#
# COMPACT_ATOMS: atom_id res chain seq x y z
N MET A 1 -12.28 -19.57 -6.85
CA MET A 1 -11.77 -18.20 -7.01
C MET A 1 -10.27 -18.29 -7.27
N LYS A 2 -9.75 -17.76 -8.37
CA LYS A 2 -8.29 -17.73 -8.60
C LYS A 2 -7.65 -16.77 -7.60
N ASN A 3 -6.53 -17.17 -7.00
CA ASN A 3 -5.72 -16.30 -6.15
C ASN A 3 -5.10 -15.20 -7.01
N LEU A 4 -5.74 -14.03 -7.04
CA LEU A 4 -5.25 -12.85 -7.74
C LEU A 4 -4.41 -12.01 -6.76
N SER A 5 -3.27 -11.51 -7.23
CA SER A 5 -2.41 -10.58 -6.48
C SER A 5 -2.06 -9.38 -7.35
N ILE A 6 -2.04 -8.19 -6.73
CA ILE A 6 -1.45 -7.01 -7.36
C ILE A 6 0.05 -7.11 -7.14
N VAL A 7 0.82 -6.96 -8.20
CA VAL A 7 2.28 -6.99 -8.12
C VAL A 7 2.85 -5.71 -8.71
N ASP A 8 3.75 -5.09 -7.97
CA ASP A 8 4.67 -4.10 -8.51
C ASP A 8 5.90 -4.82 -9.08
N LYS A 9 6.43 -4.35 -10.20
CA LYS A 9 7.59 -4.95 -10.88
C LYS A 9 8.77 -3.98 -10.80
N GLY A 10 9.73 -4.31 -9.93
CA GLY A 10 10.98 -3.57 -9.85
C GLY A 10 12.02 -4.08 -10.85
N GLU A 11 13.27 -3.72 -10.59
CA GLU A 11 14.42 -4.14 -11.41
C GLU A 11 14.47 -5.67 -11.57
N SER A 12 14.91 -6.09 -12.76
CA SER A 12 15.01 -7.51 -13.14
C SER A 12 13.69 -8.30 -13.01
N ASN A 13 12.54 -7.63 -13.16
CA ASN A 13 11.21 -8.20 -12.98
C ASN A 13 10.93 -8.75 -11.57
N THR A 14 11.63 -8.25 -10.56
CA THR A 14 11.37 -8.63 -9.17
C THR A 14 9.97 -8.19 -8.78
N LYS A 15 9.17 -9.11 -8.24
CA LYS A 15 7.78 -8.86 -7.85
C LYS A 15 7.72 -8.40 -6.40
N TYR A 16 7.11 -7.24 -6.18
CA TYR A 16 6.83 -6.69 -4.86
C TYR A 16 5.31 -6.59 -4.66
N ALA A 17 4.87 -6.61 -3.41
CA ALA A 17 3.49 -6.25 -3.10
C ALA A 17 3.33 -4.74 -3.30
N LEU A 18 2.24 -4.33 -3.96
CA LEU A 18 1.90 -2.92 -4.08
C LEU A 18 1.58 -2.34 -2.68
N ALA A 19 2.12 -1.16 -2.37
CA ALA A 19 1.95 -0.51 -1.08
C ALA A 19 1.76 1.01 -1.26
N ILE A 20 1.08 1.63 -0.30
CA ILE A 20 1.11 3.09 -0.13
C ILE A 20 2.25 3.46 0.82
N GLU A 21 2.86 4.61 0.59
CA GLU A 21 3.88 5.17 1.47
C GLU A 21 3.32 6.42 2.16
N SER A 22 3.47 6.50 3.48
CA SER A 22 3.08 7.66 4.29
C SER A 22 4.28 8.20 5.06
N TYR A 23 4.43 9.52 5.11
CA TYR A 23 5.49 10.19 5.87
C TYR A 23 5.04 10.39 7.32
N LYS A 24 5.85 9.96 8.30
CA LYS A 24 5.54 10.16 9.72
C LYS A 24 5.52 11.64 10.13
N ASN A 25 6.49 12.42 9.63
CA ASN A 25 6.55 13.87 9.82
C ASN A 25 7.01 14.53 8.51
N PRO A 26 6.10 15.08 7.69
CA PRO A 26 6.46 15.68 6.40
C PRO A 26 7.38 16.90 6.55
N ASP A 27 7.35 17.56 7.72
CA ASP A 27 8.09 18.79 8.04
C ASP A 27 9.48 18.53 8.63
N ALA A 28 9.83 17.27 8.95
CA ALA A 28 11.15 16.93 9.48
C ALA A 28 12.26 17.17 8.44
N LEU A 29 13.24 18.03 8.74
CA LEU A 29 14.34 18.35 7.81
C LEU A 29 15.36 17.20 7.63
N LEU A 30 15.44 16.28 8.61
CA LEU A 30 16.29 15.08 8.59
C LEU A 30 15.50 13.89 9.17
N PHE A 31 15.78 12.67 8.71
CA PHE A 31 15.08 11.43 9.12
C PHE A 31 13.57 11.43 8.85
N LYS A 32 13.15 11.81 7.63
CA LYS A 32 11.77 11.60 7.14
C LYS A 32 11.48 10.11 7.00
N GLY A 33 11.24 9.42 8.12
CA GLY A 33 10.88 8.02 8.12
C GLY A 33 9.55 7.84 7.41
N THR A 34 9.51 6.90 6.47
CA THR A 34 8.28 6.49 5.80
C THR A 34 7.75 5.19 6.41
N THR A 35 6.43 5.06 6.42
CA THR A 35 5.74 3.80 6.68
C THR A 35 5.10 3.31 5.40
N LYS A 36 5.25 2.01 5.12
CA LYS A 36 4.66 1.36 3.95
C LYS A 36 3.49 0.49 4.39
N HIS A 37 2.36 0.64 3.72
CA HIS A 37 1.16 -0.15 3.99
C HIS A 37 0.75 -0.90 2.72
N GLN A 38 0.74 -2.23 2.80
CA GLN A 38 0.37 -3.09 1.68
C GLN A 38 -1.08 -2.84 1.23
N LEU A 39 -1.31 -2.83 -0.08
CA LEU A 39 -2.62 -2.75 -0.69
C LEU A 39 -3.19 -4.13 -1.03
N LYS A 40 -4.51 -4.22 -0.98
CA LYS A 40 -5.34 -5.30 -1.52
C LYS A 40 -6.19 -4.74 -2.67
N ALA A 41 -6.43 -5.52 -3.71
CA ALA A 41 -7.37 -5.19 -4.78
C ALA A 41 -8.59 -6.10 -4.71
N THR A 42 -9.74 -5.51 -5.02
CA THR A 42 -10.94 -6.25 -5.42
C THR A 42 -11.22 -5.92 -6.88
N VAL A 43 -11.37 -6.95 -7.72
CA VAL A 43 -11.67 -6.81 -9.15
C VAL A 43 -13.07 -7.35 -9.41
N CYS A 44 -13.93 -6.50 -9.99
CA CYS A 44 -15.26 -6.90 -10.40
C CYS A 44 -15.17 -7.85 -11.61
N GLY A 45 -15.74 -9.05 -11.49
CA GLY A 45 -15.69 -10.06 -12.55
C GLY A 45 -16.50 -9.74 -13.80
N SER A 46 -17.51 -8.86 -13.71
CA SER A 46 -18.40 -8.53 -14.84
C SER A 46 -17.91 -7.35 -15.68
N CYS A 47 -17.23 -6.37 -15.08
CA CYS A 47 -16.78 -5.16 -15.77
C CYS A 47 -15.30 -4.83 -15.61
N GLY A 48 -14.55 -5.60 -14.81
CA GLY A 48 -13.12 -5.37 -14.58
C GLY A 48 -12.80 -4.17 -13.67
N HIS A 49 -13.81 -3.48 -13.11
CA HIS A 49 -13.57 -2.39 -12.18
C HIS A 49 -12.71 -2.87 -11.00
N THR A 50 -11.65 -2.12 -10.69
CA THR A 50 -10.68 -2.50 -9.67
C THR A 50 -10.63 -1.43 -8.59
N THR A 51 -10.83 -1.84 -7.35
CA THR A 51 -10.74 -0.97 -6.17
C THR A 51 -9.59 -1.42 -5.28
N PHE A 52 -8.83 -0.46 -4.76
CA PHE A 52 -7.75 -0.71 -3.82
C PHE A 52 -8.14 -0.35 -2.39
N SER A 53 -7.63 -1.11 -1.44
CA SER A 53 -7.79 -0.87 -0.01
C SER A 53 -6.53 -1.25 0.75
N VAL A 54 -6.30 -0.60 1.90
CA VAL A 54 -5.15 -0.93 2.75
C VAL A 54 -5.42 -2.25 3.48
N ALA A 55 -4.43 -3.14 3.49
CA ALA A 55 -4.55 -4.48 4.06
C ALA A 55 -4.85 -4.46 5.57
N ASN A 56 -4.27 -3.49 6.29
CA ASN A 56 -4.40 -3.25 7.72
C ASN A 56 -4.66 -1.75 7.98
N HIS A 57 -5.93 -1.35 7.99
CA HIS A 57 -6.30 0.05 8.13
C HIS A 57 -6.09 0.59 9.55
N GLN A 58 -6.15 -0.27 10.57
CA GLN A 58 -5.93 0.13 11.97
C GLN A 58 -4.48 0.60 12.19
N GLU A 59 -3.50 -0.11 11.60
CA GLU A 59 -2.09 0.29 11.67
C GLU A 59 -1.84 1.63 10.97
N LEU A 60 -2.44 1.85 9.79
CA LEU A 60 -2.37 3.13 9.10
C LEU A 60 -2.91 4.26 9.98
N TRP A 61 -4.07 4.06 10.60
CA TRP A 61 -4.71 5.06 11.45
C TRP A 61 -3.88 5.39 12.69
N GLN A 62 -3.31 4.38 13.35
CA GLN A 62 -2.43 4.57 14.50
C GLN A 62 -1.15 5.34 14.13
N ASN A 63 -0.57 5.07 12.96
CA ASN A 63 0.60 5.81 12.47
C ASN A 63 0.27 7.28 12.18
N HIS A 64 -0.93 7.57 11.66
CA HIS A 64 -1.37 8.95 11.44
C HIS A 64 -1.59 9.74 12.74
N GLN A 65 -2.00 9.07 13.82
CA GLN A 65 -2.23 9.73 15.12
C GLN A 65 -0.94 9.99 15.90
N LYS A 66 0.11 9.18 15.68
CA LYS A 66 1.43 9.37 16.27
C LYS A 66 2.18 10.46 15.48
N LYS A 67 1.91 11.73 15.83
CA LYS A 67 2.70 12.88 15.38
C LYS A 67 4.14 12.79 15.87
#